data_AF-A0AAF0JKA2-F1
#
_entry.id   AF-A0AAF0JKA2-F1
#
_cell.length_a   1.000
_cell.length_b   1.000
_cell.length_c   1.000
_cell.angle_alpha   90.00
_cell.angle_beta   90.00
_cell.angle_gamma   90.00
#
_symmetry.space_group_name_H-M   'P 1'
#
loop_
_entity.id
_entity.type
_entity.pdbx_description
1 polymer ?
#
loop_
_entity_poly.entity_id
_entity_poly.type
_entity_poly.pdbx_seq_one_letter_code
_entity_poly.pdbx_strand_id
1 'polypeptide(L)'
;MNVNDALVNSFRMERVMKEAVLLMERAFFASSLIQSLVDGPQTAFSRLETIGKNDAFTWVLGWQQNRDQSGAHSKLTLICPAGDEVVAKYGAVERRMILETPQLYKNVTLPWIQSIPKSKTQWVNNILDGSSEAESVLYRDDHPQTGFVVVPDLKWDRRTLSSLYLIGIVRDSSLTNLRDLTRDHIPLLKKIKHAASAVATEKYGLKPPSNDGVESSLRCFLHYMPTFL
;
A
#
# COMPACT_ATOMS: atom_id res chain seq x y z
N MET A 1 15.27 -11.02 -7.57
CA MET A 1 14.14 -11.62 -8.33
C MET A 1 12.89 -10.84 -7.91
N ASN A 2 12.34 -10.02 -8.81
CA ASN A 2 11.21 -9.13 -8.50
C ASN A 2 9.96 -9.97 -8.21
N VAL A 3 9.25 -9.67 -7.11
CA VAL A 3 8.08 -10.45 -6.64
C VAL A 3 6.76 -9.76 -7.03
N ASN A 4 6.79 -8.75 -7.90
CA ASN A 4 5.60 -8.00 -8.33
C ASN A 4 5.55 -7.95 -9.86
N ASP A 5 5.12 -9.04 -10.49
CA ASP A 5 4.74 -9.02 -11.90
C ASP A 5 3.24 -8.70 -11.99
N ALA A 6 2.92 -7.54 -12.57
CA ALA A 6 1.55 -7.20 -12.93
C ALA A 6 1.22 -7.86 -14.28
N LEU A 7 0.08 -8.57 -14.36
CA LEU A 7 -0.42 -9.11 -15.61
C LEU A 7 -1.35 -8.09 -16.26
N VAL A 8 -0.95 -7.58 -17.42
CA VAL A 8 -1.80 -6.75 -18.28
C VAL A 8 -2.48 -7.70 -19.28
N ASN A 9 -3.78 -7.92 -19.12
CA ASN A 9 -4.58 -8.79 -20.00
C ASN A 9 -5.87 -8.07 -20.43
N SER A 10 -6.22 -8.16 -21.71
CA SER A 10 -7.51 -7.69 -22.25
C SER A 10 -8.60 -8.76 -22.06
N PHE A 11 -9.68 -8.45 -21.36
CA PHE A 11 -10.85 -9.34 -21.23
C PHE A 11 -12.01 -8.89 -22.14
N ARG A 12 -12.71 -9.86 -22.76
CA ARG A 12 -13.86 -9.63 -23.64
C ARG A 12 -15.17 -9.86 -22.88
N MET A 13 -15.90 -8.78 -22.58
CA MET A 13 -17.36 -8.79 -22.44
C MET A 13 -17.94 -7.76 -23.41
N GLU A 14 -19.12 -8.04 -23.94
CA GLU A 14 -19.72 -7.42 -25.13
C GLU A 14 -19.64 -5.87 -25.19
N ARG A 15 -19.15 -5.36 -26.34
CA ARG A 15 -19.19 -3.97 -26.83
C ARG A 15 -18.63 -2.87 -25.88
N VAL A 16 -17.30 -2.87 -25.72
CA VAL A 16 -16.31 -1.78 -25.93
C VAL A 16 -15.01 -2.32 -25.31
N MET A 17 -13.96 -2.52 -26.12
CA MET A 17 -12.65 -2.97 -25.61
C MET A 17 -12.09 -1.89 -24.69
N LYS A 18 -12.03 -2.18 -23.38
CA LYS A 18 -11.39 -1.33 -22.38
C LYS A 18 -10.19 -2.10 -21.83
N GLU A 19 -9.02 -1.49 -21.85
CA GLU A 19 -7.84 -2.07 -21.22
C GLU A 19 -8.08 -2.24 -19.73
N ALA A 20 -7.45 -3.26 -19.13
CA ALA A 20 -7.55 -3.54 -17.71
C ALA A 20 -6.18 -3.97 -17.17
N VAL A 21 -5.90 -3.58 -15.93
CA VAL A 21 -4.72 -4.04 -15.19
C VAL A 21 -5.18 -4.90 -14.03
N LEU A 22 -4.67 -6.13 -13.95
CA LEU A 22 -4.90 -7.05 -12.84
C LEU A 22 -3.62 -7.18 -12.02
N LEU A 23 -3.67 -6.72 -10.78
CA LEU A 23 -2.59 -6.94 -9.80
C LEU A 23 -2.93 -8.18 -8.99
N MET A 24 -1.99 -9.12 -8.94
CA MET A 24 -2.13 -10.36 -8.18
C MET A 24 -0.98 -10.47 -7.18
N GLU A 25 -1.33 -10.48 -5.90
CA GLU A 25 -0.38 -10.61 -4.79
C GLU A 25 -0.64 -11.92 -4.06
N ARG A 26 0.41 -12.66 -3.69
CA ARG A 26 0.22 -13.83 -2.83
C ARG A 26 -0.20 -13.37 -1.43
N ALA A 27 -1.26 -13.98 -0.92
CA ALA A 27 -1.67 -13.77 0.46
C ALA A 27 -0.69 -14.45 1.43
N PHE A 28 -0.69 -13.98 2.68
CA PHE A 28 0.09 -14.61 3.74
C PHE A 28 -0.39 -16.03 4.03
N PHE A 29 0.51 -16.87 4.54
CA PHE A 29 0.17 -18.21 4.99
C PHE A 29 -0.81 -18.14 6.17
N ALA A 30 -1.93 -18.84 6.06
CA ALA A 30 -2.89 -18.95 7.14
C ALA A 30 -2.30 -19.73 8.33
N SER A 31 -2.70 -19.40 9.55
CA SER A 31 -2.23 -20.11 10.75
C SER A 31 -2.54 -21.60 10.71
N SER A 32 -3.67 -22.00 10.10
CA SER A 32 -4.02 -23.41 9.90
C SER A 32 -3.02 -24.15 9.02
N LEU A 33 -2.54 -23.50 7.95
CA LEU A 33 -1.49 -24.06 7.10
C LEU A 33 -0.20 -24.24 7.89
N ILE A 34 0.22 -23.22 8.66
CA ILE A 34 1.42 -23.30 9.50
C ILE A 34 1.29 -24.46 10.51
N GLN A 35 0.12 -24.62 11.12
CA GLN A 35 -0.13 -25.71 12.07
C GLN A 35 -0.02 -27.08 11.41
N SER A 36 -0.51 -27.24 10.18
CA SER A 36 -0.40 -28.52 9.45
C SER A 36 1.05 -28.92 9.17
N LEU A 37 1.96 -27.94 9.01
CA LEU A 37 3.38 -28.20 8.75
C LEU A 37 4.12 -28.82 9.94
N VAL A 38 3.57 -28.74 11.15
CA VAL A 38 4.16 -29.38 12.35
C VAL A 38 4.26 -30.89 12.17
N ASP A 39 3.29 -31.49 11.49
CA ASP A 39 3.25 -32.92 11.18
C ASP A 39 4.04 -33.28 9.91
N GLY A 40 4.73 -32.30 9.32
CA GLY A 40 5.59 -32.41 8.14
C GLY A 40 4.97 -31.77 6.88
N PRO A 41 5.79 -31.39 5.89
CA PRO A 41 5.31 -30.66 4.71
C PRO A 41 4.35 -31.47 3.81
N GLN A 42 4.35 -32.81 3.93
CA GLN A 42 3.49 -33.70 3.14
C GLN A 42 1.99 -33.54 3.48
N THR A 43 1.67 -33.02 4.67
CA THR A 43 0.29 -32.80 5.13
C THR A 43 -0.32 -31.54 4.49
N ALA A 44 0.53 -30.56 4.15
CA ALA A 44 0.14 -29.27 3.60
C ALA A 44 0.28 -29.22 2.06
N PHE A 45 1.25 -29.96 1.52
CA PHE A 45 1.63 -29.91 0.11
C PHE A 45 1.34 -31.23 -0.59
N SER A 46 0.63 -31.15 -1.71
CA SER A 46 0.31 -32.29 -2.58
C SER A 46 1.51 -32.79 -3.39
N ARG A 47 2.48 -31.91 -3.63
CA ARG A 47 3.72 -32.20 -4.35
C ARG A 47 4.84 -31.39 -3.72
N LEU A 48 6.00 -32.02 -3.58
CA LEU A 48 7.25 -31.42 -3.18
C LEU A 48 8.32 -31.77 -4.21
N GLU A 49 9.14 -30.80 -4.59
CA GLU A 49 10.24 -31.00 -5.54
C GLU A 49 11.51 -30.35 -5.00
N THR A 50 12.57 -31.14 -4.83
CA THR A 50 13.83 -30.65 -4.27
C THR A 50 14.62 -29.88 -5.33
N ILE A 51 15.02 -28.65 -5.01
CA ILE A 51 15.87 -27.80 -5.85
C ILE A 51 17.34 -28.13 -5.60
N GLY A 52 17.73 -28.37 -4.34
CA GLY A 52 19.10 -28.69 -3.97
C GLY A 52 19.30 -28.81 -2.46
N LYS A 53 20.51 -29.18 -2.07
CA LYS A 53 20.94 -29.29 -0.66
C LYS A 53 22.37 -28.81 -0.50
N ASN A 54 22.63 -28.05 0.56
CA ASN A 54 23.97 -27.74 1.02
C ASN A 54 24.00 -27.79 2.56
N ASP A 55 24.78 -28.72 3.11
CA ASP A 55 24.88 -28.98 4.54
C ASP A 55 23.48 -29.14 5.20
N ALA A 56 23.11 -28.25 6.14
CA ALA A 56 21.82 -28.25 6.81
C ALA A 56 20.66 -27.66 5.98
N PHE A 57 20.93 -27.03 4.85
CA PHE A 57 19.91 -26.35 4.04
C PHE A 57 19.43 -27.26 2.90
N THR A 58 18.13 -27.48 2.81
CA THR A 58 17.47 -28.13 1.68
C THR A 58 16.43 -27.18 1.11
N TRP A 59 16.49 -26.90 -0.19
CA TRP A 59 15.54 -26.02 -0.87
C TRP A 59 14.52 -26.87 -1.63
N VAL A 60 13.24 -26.57 -1.46
CA VAL A 60 12.13 -27.37 -2.00
C VAL A 60 11.04 -26.43 -2.55
N LEU A 61 10.48 -26.76 -3.71
CA LEU A 61 9.24 -26.18 -4.22
C LEU A 61 8.06 -27.02 -3.70
N GLY A 62 7.01 -26.34 -3.20
CA GLY A 62 5.80 -27.01 -2.70
C GLY A 62 4.53 -26.52 -3.40
N TRP A 63 3.65 -27.45 -3.75
CA TRP A 63 2.32 -27.18 -4.32
C TRP A 63 1.24 -27.53 -3.31
N GLN A 64 0.58 -26.52 -2.77
CA GLN A 64 -0.36 -26.67 -1.66
C GLN A 64 -1.54 -27.57 -2.06
N GLN A 65 -1.99 -28.39 -1.12
CA GLN A 65 -3.14 -29.25 -1.31
C GLN A 65 -4.44 -28.41 -1.16
N ASN A 66 -5.31 -28.41 -2.18
CA ASN A 66 -6.56 -27.63 -2.22
C ASN A 66 -7.69 -28.25 -1.36
N ARG A 67 -7.39 -28.76 -0.16
CA ARG A 67 -8.33 -29.63 0.58
C ARG A 67 -9.28 -28.93 1.54
N ASP A 68 -8.98 -27.72 2.02
CA ASP A 68 -9.94 -26.96 2.83
C ASP A 68 -9.75 -25.45 2.66
N GLN A 69 -10.75 -24.79 2.07
CA GLN A 69 -10.71 -23.39 1.63
C GLN A 69 -11.01 -22.39 2.75
N SER A 70 -10.31 -22.47 3.88
CA SER A 70 -10.55 -21.50 4.96
C SER A 70 -9.82 -20.16 4.75
N GLY A 71 -9.01 -20.01 3.68
CA GLY A 71 -8.22 -18.80 3.42
C GLY A 71 -8.02 -18.50 1.94
N ALA A 72 -7.95 -17.21 1.58
CA ALA A 72 -7.63 -16.77 0.23
C ALA A 72 -6.12 -16.88 -0.01
N HIS A 73 -5.71 -17.47 -1.14
CA HIS A 73 -4.29 -17.62 -1.52
C HIS A 73 -3.73 -16.40 -2.26
N SER A 74 -4.60 -15.54 -2.78
CA SER A 74 -4.20 -14.39 -3.57
C SER A 74 -5.15 -13.23 -3.33
N LYS A 75 -4.59 -12.03 -3.27
CA LYS A 75 -5.33 -10.78 -3.34
C LYS A 75 -5.33 -10.31 -4.79
N LEU A 76 -6.51 -9.94 -5.28
CA LEU A 76 -6.72 -9.45 -6.63
C LEU A 76 -7.20 -8.00 -6.59
N THR A 77 -6.52 -7.13 -7.33
CA THR A 77 -6.95 -5.74 -7.56
C THR A 77 -7.16 -5.55 -9.05
N LEU A 78 -8.41 -5.35 -9.47
CA LEU A 78 -8.77 -5.08 -10.86
C LEU A 78 -8.94 -3.58 -11.07
N ILE A 79 -8.19 -3.01 -12.02
CA ILE A 79 -8.35 -1.63 -12.46
C ILE A 79 -8.91 -1.67 -13.89
N CYS A 80 -10.17 -1.27 -14.05
CA CYS A 80 -10.86 -1.28 -15.35
C CYS A 80 -11.92 -0.15 -15.42
N PRO A 81 -11.87 0.73 -16.44
CA PRO A 81 -10.84 0.80 -17.49
C PRO A 81 -9.49 1.27 -16.93
N ALA A 82 -8.41 0.68 -17.41
CA ALA A 82 -7.05 1.18 -17.23
C ALA A 82 -6.72 2.12 -18.40
N GLY A 83 -6.37 3.37 -18.10
CA GLY A 83 -5.77 4.26 -19.10
C GLY A 83 -4.26 4.07 -19.22
N ASP A 84 -3.65 4.68 -20.23
CA ASP A 84 -2.22 4.58 -20.54
C ASP A 84 -1.31 4.81 -19.32
N GLU A 85 -1.68 5.73 -18.42
CA GLU A 85 -0.90 6.00 -17.22
C GLU A 85 -0.90 4.85 -16.21
N VAL A 86 -2.03 4.15 -16.07
CA VAL A 86 -2.14 2.97 -15.20
C VAL A 86 -1.31 1.83 -15.79
N VAL A 87 -1.39 1.64 -17.11
CA VAL A 87 -0.58 0.65 -17.83
C VAL A 87 0.90 0.96 -17.69
N ALA A 88 1.31 2.21 -17.91
CA ALA A 88 2.70 2.64 -17.76
C ALA A 88 3.21 2.48 -16.32
N LYS A 89 2.37 2.76 -15.31
CA LYS A 89 2.73 2.64 -13.90
C LYS A 89 3.00 1.19 -13.48
N TYR A 90 2.17 0.25 -13.95
CA TYR A 90 2.26 -1.17 -13.57
C TYR A 90 3.01 -2.04 -14.59
N GLY A 91 3.36 -1.50 -15.75
CA GLY A 91 4.21 -2.17 -16.73
C GLY A 91 5.65 -2.35 -16.26
N ALA A 92 6.41 -3.15 -17.00
CA ALA A 92 7.84 -3.35 -16.76
C ALA A 92 8.61 -2.08 -17.19
N VAL A 93 8.88 -1.18 -16.24
CA VAL A 93 9.62 0.06 -16.49
C VAL A 93 11.04 -0.02 -15.92
N GLU A 94 12.03 0.36 -16.73
CA GLU A 94 13.40 0.54 -16.25
C GLU A 94 13.46 1.76 -15.32
N ARG A 95 13.96 1.58 -14.09
CA ARG A 95 14.03 2.65 -13.08
C ARG A 95 15.42 3.26 -13.07
N ARG A 96 15.48 4.60 -12.97
CA ARG A 96 16.71 5.38 -12.82
C ARG A 96 16.67 6.18 -11.53
N MET A 97 17.81 6.31 -10.87
CA MET A 97 17.96 7.20 -9.72
C MET A 97 18.26 8.62 -10.24
N ILE A 98 17.50 9.60 -9.76
CA ILE A 98 17.67 11.01 -10.14
C ILE A 98 17.92 11.81 -8.86
N LEU A 99 18.95 12.66 -8.89
CA LEU A 99 19.21 13.63 -7.84
C LEU A 99 18.61 14.98 -8.26
N GLU A 100 17.49 15.35 -7.63
CA GLU A 100 16.77 16.56 -7.98
C GLU A 100 17.19 17.75 -7.10
N THR A 101 17.76 18.78 -7.72
CA THR A 101 18.10 20.04 -7.06
C THR A 101 16.86 20.94 -6.93
N PRO A 102 16.86 21.94 -6.02
CA PRO A 102 15.75 22.91 -5.94
C PRO A 102 15.47 23.62 -7.25
N GLN A 103 16.50 23.88 -8.07
CA GLN A 103 16.35 24.52 -9.38
C GLN A 103 15.66 23.59 -10.38
N LEU A 104 16.00 22.29 -10.37
CA LEU A 104 15.32 21.29 -11.20
C LEU A 104 13.85 21.13 -10.78
N TYR A 105 13.58 21.08 -9.47
CA TYR A 105 12.20 21.06 -8.97
C TYR A 105 11.40 22.24 -9.52
N LYS A 106 11.91 23.46 -9.36
CA LYS A 106 11.21 24.69 -9.77
C LYS A 106 10.99 24.77 -11.28
N ASN A 107 11.97 24.33 -12.08
CA ASN A 107 11.94 24.54 -13.53
C ASN A 107 11.37 23.36 -14.33
N VAL A 108 11.36 22.16 -13.76
CA VAL A 108 10.98 20.93 -14.49
C VAL A 108 9.84 20.23 -13.77
N THR A 109 10.04 19.84 -12.51
CA THR A 109 9.09 18.98 -11.79
C THR A 109 7.82 19.72 -11.40
N LEU A 110 7.93 20.92 -10.84
CA LEU A 110 6.79 21.72 -10.40
C LEU A 110 5.87 22.11 -11.59
N PRO A 111 6.38 22.58 -12.75
CA PRO A 111 5.54 22.79 -13.93
C PRO A 111 4.82 21.52 -14.39
N TRP A 112 5.49 20.36 -14.33
CA TRP A 112 4.85 19.08 -14.64
C TRP A 112 3.75 18.74 -13.63
N ILE A 113 3.99 18.85 -12.31
CA ILE A 113 2.98 18.65 -11.26
C ILE A 113 1.76 19.53 -11.53
N GLN A 114 1.97 20.81 -11.81
CA GLN A 114 0.90 21.78 -12.08
C GLN A 114 0.10 21.47 -13.36
N SER A 115 0.69 20.73 -14.31
CA SER A 115 0.01 20.26 -15.51
C SER A 115 -0.92 19.08 -15.28
N ILE A 116 -0.81 18.39 -14.12
CA ILE A 116 -1.62 17.23 -13.80
C ILE A 116 -3.06 17.68 -13.46
N PRO A 117 -4.09 17.09 -14.09
CA PRO A 117 -5.47 17.42 -13.76
C PRO A 117 -5.84 17.06 -12.32
N LYS A 118 -6.43 18.02 -11.59
CA LYS A 118 -6.92 17.82 -10.21
C LYS A 118 -7.95 16.69 -10.06
N SER A 119 -8.62 16.30 -11.15
CA SER A 119 -9.55 15.17 -11.15
C SER A 119 -8.88 13.85 -10.75
N LYS A 120 -7.55 13.72 -10.91
CA LYS A 120 -6.81 12.51 -10.51
C LYS A 120 -6.75 12.29 -9.00
N THR A 121 -6.91 13.35 -8.20
CA THR A 121 -6.97 13.28 -6.74
C THR A 121 -8.39 13.41 -6.21
N GLN A 122 -9.41 13.33 -7.07
CA GLN A 122 -10.81 13.45 -6.64
C GLN A 122 -11.20 12.40 -5.59
N TRP A 123 -10.66 11.19 -5.66
CA TRP A 123 -10.92 10.15 -4.66
C TRP A 123 -10.44 10.56 -3.25
N VAL A 124 -9.37 11.36 -3.15
CA VAL A 124 -8.87 11.91 -1.88
C VAL A 124 -9.92 12.84 -1.28
N ASN A 125 -10.46 13.76 -2.09
CA ASN A 125 -11.51 14.68 -1.67
C ASN A 125 -12.76 13.91 -1.22
N ASN A 126 -13.13 12.84 -1.92
CA ASN A 126 -14.28 12.03 -1.54
C ASN A 126 -14.16 11.43 -0.13
N ILE A 127 -12.95 11.01 0.27
CA ILE A 127 -12.68 10.51 1.63
C ILE A 127 -12.74 11.65 2.65
N LEU A 128 -12.10 12.78 2.34
CA LEU A 128 -12.06 13.96 3.22
C LEU A 128 -13.45 14.56 3.45
N ASP A 129 -14.29 14.61 2.43
CA ASP A 129 -15.66 15.11 2.49
C ASP A 129 -16.63 14.08 3.09
N GLY A 130 -16.20 12.81 3.20
CA GLY A 130 -17.03 11.71 3.68
C GLY A 130 -18.09 11.24 2.67
N SER A 131 -17.93 11.55 1.39
CA SER A 131 -18.80 11.06 0.32
C SER A 131 -18.46 9.63 -0.13
N SER A 132 -17.29 9.11 0.25
CA SER A 132 -16.87 7.72 0.03
C SER A 132 -15.98 7.22 1.18
N GLU A 133 -16.02 5.92 1.44
CA GLU A 133 -15.23 5.22 2.49
C GLU A 133 -15.36 5.82 3.91
N ALA A 134 -16.45 6.55 4.21
CA ALA A 134 -16.63 7.22 5.49
C ALA A 134 -16.60 6.24 6.67
N GLU A 135 -17.15 5.04 6.48
CA GLU A 135 -17.16 3.94 7.44
C GLU A 135 -15.77 3.32 7.67
N SER A 136 -14.84 3.49 6.72
CA SER A 136 -13.46 3.01 6.84
C SER A 136 -12.55 4.00 7.59
N VAL A 137 -13.03 5.20 7.90
CA VAL A 137 -12.24 6.23 8.59
C VAL A 137 -11.97 5.83 10.03
N LEU A 138 -10.68 5.74 10.40
CA LEU A 138 -10.27 5.33 11.73
C LEU A 138 -10.13 6.50 12.70
N TYR A 139 -9.78 7.68 12.18
CA TYR A 139 -9.64 8.94 12.89
C TYR A 139 -9.93 10.11 11.93
N ARG A 140 -10.51 11.19 12.46
CA ARG A 140 -10.84 12.40 11.71
C ARG A 140 -10.61 13.65 12.57
N ASP A 141 -9.87 14.62 12.03
CA ASP A 141 -9.77 16.01 12.50
C ASP A 141 -10.24 16.92 11.35
N ASP A 142 -11.29 17.70 11.59
CA ASP A 142 -11.95 18.55 10.59
C ASP A 142 -11.37 19.97 10.52
N HIS A 143 -10.29 20.27 11.25
CA HIS A 143 -9.65 21.57 11.19
C HIS A 143 -9.19 21.89 9.74
N PRO A 144 -9.49 23.09 9.20
CA PRO A 144 -9.24 23.39 7.78
C PRO A 144 -7.75 23.33 7.39
N GLN A 145 -6.86 23.82 8.27
CA GLN A 145 -5.40 23.84 8.00
C GLN A 145 -4.60 22.69 8.65
N THR A 146 -5.05 22.16 9.79
CA THR A 146 -4.31 21.13 10.55
C THR A 146 -5.08 19.82 10.67
N GLY A 147 -6.22 19.71 10.00
CA GLY A 147 -7.06 18.53 9.99
C GLY A 147 -6.58 17.50 8.98
N PHE A 148 -6.90 16.26 9.27
CA PHE A 148 -6.52 15.10 8.48
C PHE A 148 -7.42 13.92 8.85
N VAL A 149 -7.40 12.89 8.01
CA VAL A 149 -8.01 11.59 8.30
C VAL A 149 -6.95 10.51 8.33
N VAL A 150 -7.17 9.46 9.12
CA VAL A 150 -6.39 8.22 9.07
C VAL A 150 -7.31 7.10 8.59
N VAL A 151 -6.90 6.42 7.52
CA VAL A 151 -7.67 5.32 6.91
C VAL A 151 -6.75 4.10 6.64
N PRO A 152 -7.29 2.88 6.54
CA PRO A 152 -6.56 1.72 6.04
C PRO A 152 -6.14 1.93 4.58
N ASP A 153 -4.89 1.63 4.23
CA ASP A 153 -4.44 1.69 2.84
C ASP A 153 -5.02 0.52 2.02
N LEU A 154 -5.33 0.76 0.74
CA LEU A 154 -5.84 -0.24 -0.20
C LEU A 154 -4.91 -1.46 -0.36
N LYS A 155 -3.61 -1.31 -0.08
CA LYS A 155 -2.63 -2.40 -0.12
C LYS A 155 -2.77 -3.36 1.05
N TRP A 156 -3.31 -2.94 2.19
CA TRP A 156 -3.48 -3.82 3.33
C TRP A 156 -4.72 -4.71 3.19
N ASP A 157 -4.61 -5.97 3.60
CA ASP A 157 -5.71 -6.95 3.58
C ASP A 157 -6.73 -6.76 4.71
N ARG A 158 -6.48 -5.78 5.60
CA ARG A 158 -7.28 -5.48 6.81
C ARG A 158 -7.37 -6.64 7.81
N ARG A 159 -6.47 -7.62 7.71
CA ARG A 159 -6.45 -8.83 8.55
C ARG A 159 -5.07 -9.06 9.17
N THR A 160 -4.03 -8.99 8.37
CA THR A 160 -2.68 -9.39 8.76
C THR A 160 -1.93 -8.21 9.38
N LEU A 161 -1.86 -8.17 10.71
CA LEU A 161 -1.26 -7.07 11.48
C LEU A 161 0.23 -6.83 11.17
N SER A 162 1.00 -7.87 10.82
CA SER A 162 2.41 -7.71 10.42
C SER A 162 2.58 -6.93 9.12
N SER A 163 1.50 -6.76 8.36
CA SER A 163 1.43 -5.95 7.14
C SER A 163 0.53 -4.71 7.29
N LEU A 164 0.18 -4.33 8.53
CA LEU A 164 -0.66 -3.16 8.79
C LEU A 164 -0.15 -1.96 8.02
N TYR A 165 -1.04 -1.36 7.23
CA TYR A 165 -0.73 -0.19 6.44
C TYR A 165 -1.88 0.82 6.60
N LEU A 166 -1.54 1.97 7.19
CA LEU A 166 -2.43 3.11 7.37
C LEU A 166 -1.90 4.30 6.57
N ILE A 167 -2.81 5.13 6.08
CA ILE A 167 -2.48 6.38 5.40
C ILE A 167 -3.13 7.56 6.12
N GLY A 168 -2.32 8.61 6.35
CA GLY A 168 -2.79 9.91 6.82
C GLY A 168 -2.98 10.84 5.64
N ILE A 169 -4.17 11.43 5.50
CA ILE A 169 -4.51 12.34 4.40
C ILE A 169 -4.85 13.70 5.00
N VAL A 170 -4.05 14.71 4.68
CA VAL A 170 -4.24 16.09 5.16
C VAL A 170 -5.38 16.79 4.40
N ARG A 171 -6.09 17.70 5.09
CA ARG A 171 -7.13 18.52 4.47
C ARG A 171 -6.58 19.70 3.65
N ASP A 172 -5.39 20.17 4.00
CA ASP A 172 -4.78 21.30 3.31
C ASP A 172 -4.33 20.90 1.90
N SER A 173 -5.15 21.28 0.92
CA SER A 173 -4.89 21.03 -0.51
C SER A 173 -3.71 21.82 -1.09
N SER A 174 -3.12 22.76 -0.35
CA SER A 174 -1.90 23.45 -0.78
C SER A 174 -0.64 22.59 -0.64
N LEU A 175 -0.72 21.52 0.15
CA LEU A 175 0.38 20.56 0.36
C LEU A 175 0.31 19.45 -0.68
N THR A 176 1.10 19.56 -1.74
CA THR A 176 1.14 18.57 -2.83
C THR A 176 2.20 17.49 -2.58
N ASN A 177 3.36 17.87 -2.03
CA ASN A 177 4.46 16.94 -1.79
C ASN A 177 5.43 17.45 -0.72
N LEU A 178 6.51 16.70 -0.47
CA LEU A 178 7.51 16.99 0.55
C LEU A 178 8.12 18.41 0.43
N ARG A 179 8.19 18.98 -0.77
CA ARG A 179 8.78 20.31 -1.03
C ARG A 179 7.94 21.46 -0.48
N ASP A 180 6.66 21.24 -0.21
CA ASP A 180 5.76 22.28 0.33
C ASP A 180 5.84 22.38 1.86
N LEU A 181 6.46 21.39 2.52
CA LEU A 181 6.57 21.36 3.97
C LEU A 181 7.58 22.40 4.48
N THR A 182 7.12 23.18 5.45
CA THR A 182 7.90 24.16 6.21
C THR A 182 7.89 23.82 7.71
N ARG A 183 8.60 24.62 8.52
CA ARG A 183 8.57 24.50 9.99
C ARG A 183 7.17 24.65 10.59
N ASP A 184 6.31 25.42 9.94
CA ASP A 184 4.93 25.68 10.39
C ASP A 184 4.06 24.42 10.37
N HIS A 185 4.47 23.41 9.60
CA HIS A 185 3.78 22.14 9.47
C HIS A 185 4.20 21.09 10.51
N ILE A 186 5.22 21.37 11.33
CA ILE A 186 5.68 20.44 12.38
C ILE A 186 4.54 20.04 13.34
N PRO A 187 3.66 20.94 13.81
CA PRO A 187 2.53 20.56 14.66
C PRO A 187 1.56 19.59 13.97
N LEU A 188 1.24 19.81 12.70
CA LEU A 188 0.41 18.92 11.88
C LEU A 188 1.05 17.53 11.78
N LEU A 189 2.34 17.44 11.42
CA LEU A 189 3.05 16.17 11.29
C LEU A 189 3.10 15.40 12.62
N LYS A 190 3.29 16.11 13.74
CA LYS A 190 3.24 15.52 15.09
C LYS A 190 1.84 15.00 15.44
N LYS A 191 0.79 15.77 15.13
CA LYS A 191 -0.60 15.34 15.31
C LYS A 191 -0.90 14.06 14.53
N ILE A 192 -0.50 13.99 13.25
CA ILE A 192 -0.69 12.81 12.40
C ILE A 192 0.01 11.60 13.01
N LYS A 193 1.30 11.74 13.37
CA LYS A 193 2.06 10.65 14.00
C LYS A 193 1.36 10.15 15.27
N HIS A 194 0.93 11.07 16.14
CA HIS A 194 0.27 10.72 17.39
C HIS A 194 -1.07 10.00 17.16
N ALA A 195 -1.95 10.56 16.32
CA ALA A 195 -3.25 9.96 16.01
C ALA A 195 -3.12 8.58 15.35
N ALA A 196 -2.21 8.42 14.39
CA ALA A 196 -1.96 7.12 13.75
C ALA A 196 -1.44 6.08 14.76
N SER A 197 -0.60 6.50 15.73
CA SER A 197 -0.08 5.63 16.78
C SER A 197 -1.17 5.23 17.77
N ALA A 198 -2.05 6.16 18.14
CA ALA A 198 -3.22 5.90 18.97
C ALA A 198 -4.17 4.90 18.29
N VAL A 199 -4.52 5.15 17.01
CA VAL A 199 -5.32 4.22 16.20
C VAL A 199 -4.71 2.81 16.15
N ALA A 200 -3.40 2.71 15.90
CA ALA A 200 -2.71 1.44 15.86
C ALA A 200 -2.75 0.68 17.19
N THR A 201 -2.64 1.40 18.30
CA THR A 201 -2.66 0.83 19.65
C THR A 201 -4.08 0.42 20.04
N GLU A 202 -5.04 1.34 19.94
CA GLU A 202 -6.41 1.18 20.43
C GLU A 202 -7.22 0.20 19.58
N LYS A 203 -7.12 0.27 18.24
CA LYS A 203 -7.92 -0.57 17.35
C LYS A 203 -7.26 -1.89 17.00
N TYR A 204 -5.93 -1.94 16.98
CA TYR A 204 -5.18 -3.11 16.48
C TYR A 204 -4.25 -3.74 17.52
N GLY A 205 -4.20 -3.23 18.75
CA GLY A 205 -3.45 -3.83 19.86
C GLY A 205 -1.93 -3.77 19.68
N LEU A 206 -1.41 -2.90 18.81
CA LEU A 206 0.03 -2.72 18.67
C LEU A 206 0.62 -2.08 19.92
N LYS A 207 1.87 -2.41 20.24
CA LYS A 207 2.55 -1.78 21.37
C LYS A 207 2.70 -0.28 21.10
N PRO A 208 2.34 0.57 22.07
CA PRO A 208 2.52 2.01 21.94
C PRO A 208 4.02 2.33 21.78
N PRO A 209 4.37 3.45 21.12
CA PRO A 209 5.74 3.90 21.08
C PRO A 209 6.27 4.16 22.50
N SER A 210 7.57 3.95 22.70
CA SER A 210 8.23 4.25 23.98
C SER A 210 8.13 5.75 24.30
N ASN A 211 8.19 6.09 25.59
CA ASN A 211 8.08 7.48 26.05
C ASN A 211 9.17 8.41 25.49
N ASP A 212 10.35 7.86 25.20
CA ASP A 212 11.48 8.56 24.56
C ASP A 212 11.39 8.58 23.02
N GLY A 213 10.42 7.85 22.44
CA GLY A 213 10.16 7.78 21.00
C GLY A 213 11.18 6.95 20.20
N VAL A 214 12.09 6.23 20.86
CA VAL A 214 13.12 5.40 20.23
C VAL A 214 12.53 4.10 19.68
N GLU A 215 11.62 3.48 20.43
CA GLU A 215 10.95 2.25 20.02
C GLU A 215 9.55 2.56 19.52
N SER A 216 9.22 2.04 18.33
CA SER A 216 7.87 2.11 17.80
C SER A 216 7.59 0.90 16.94
N SER A 217 6.39 0.34 17.10
CA SER A 217 5.86 -0.70 16.21
C SER A 217 5.50 -0.17 14.83
N LEU A 218 5.54 1.16 14.63
CA LEU A 218 5.16 1.83 13.39
C LEU A 218 6.35 2.50 12.71
N ARG A 219 6.40 2.36 11.39
CA ARG A 219 7.27 3.17 10.53
C ARG A 219 6.41 4.23 9.85
N CYS A 220 6.58 5.49 10.24
CA CYS A 220 5.92 6.63 9.59
C CYS A 220 6.85 7.28 8.57
N PHE A 221 6.37 7.49 7.33
CA PHE A 221 7.16 8.07 6.26
C PHE A 221 6.26 8.78 5.24
N LEU A 222 6.88 9.58 4.36
CA LEU A 222 6.25 10.18 3.19
C LEU A 222 6.95 9.65 1.94
N HIS A 223 6.23 9.58 0.82
CA HIS A 223 6.83 9.26 -0.47
C HIS A 223 7.30 10.53 -1.19
N TYR A 224 8.46 10.43 -1.85
CA TYR A 224 8.94 11.41 -2.80
C TYR A 224 9.55 10.70 -4.01
N MET A 225 8.99 10.79 -5.22
CA MET A 225 7.74 11.47 -5.60
C MET A 225 6.49 10.72 -5.11
N PRO A 226 5.42 11.40 -4.68
CA PRO A 226 4.16 10.74 -4.37
C PRO A 226 3.48 10.23 -5.65
N THR A 227 2.65 9.21 -5.52
CA THR A 227 1.84 8.67 -6.64
C THR A 227 0.68 9.60 -7.01
N PHE A 228 0.16 10.32 -6.02
CA PHE A 228 -0.97 11.23 -6.15
C PHE A 228 -0.46 12.63 -5.84
N LEU A 229 -0.62 13.54 -6.81
CA LEU A 229 -0.10 14.90 -6.86
C LEU A 229 -1.26 15.87 -7.08
#